data_AF-A0A855MD69-F1
#
_entry.id   AF-A0A855MD69-F1
#
_cell.length_a   1.000
_cell.length_b   1.000
_cell.length_c   1.000
_cell.angle_alpha   90.00
_cell.angle_beta   90.00
_cell.angle_gamma   90.00
#
_symmetry.space_group_name_H-M   'P 1'
#
loop_
_entity.id
_entity.type
_entity.pdbx_description
1 polymer ?
#
loop_
_entity_poly.entity_id
_entity_poly.type
_entity_poly.pdbx_seq_one_letter_code
_entity_poly.pdbx_strand_id
1 'polypeptide(L)'
;MTKDEIFNAILNREGGYVNHPDDRGGPTNWGVTEKVARAHGYNGDMRNLTRQQALEIYEADYWYGPRFDQVAAVPPVIAAELCDTGINMGPSVPSKWFQRWLTAMNDGGRLYPDLIADGNIGP
;
A
#
# COMPACT_ATOMS: atom_id res chain seq x y z
N MET A 1 14.57 3.75 4.27
CA MET A 1 13.71 2.63 4.65
C MET A 1 13.38 1.85 3.38
N THR A 2 13.52 0.53 3.38
CA THR A 2 13.17 -0.33 2.23
C THR A 2 11.71 -0.78 2.32
N LYS A 3 11.14 -1.32 1.22
CA LYS A 3 9.81 -1.97 1.20
C LYS A 3 9.69 -3.01 2.33
N ASP A 4 10.70 -3.86 2.45
CA ASP A 4 10.71 -4.95 3.43
C ASP A 4 10.73 -4.40 4.86
N GLU A 5 11.47 -3.33 5.12
CA GLU A 5 11.49 -2.67 6.44
C GLU A 5 10.10 -2.11 6.82
N ILE A 6 9.39 -1.50 5.87
CA ILE A 6 8.03 -0.98 6.08
C ILE A 6 7.07 -2.11 6.45
N PHE A 7 6.99 -3.16 5.63
CA PHE A 7 6.05 -4.26 5.88
C PHE A 7 6.43 -5.07 7.13
N ASN A 8 7.72 -5.26 7.40
CA ASN A 8 8.16 -5.91 8.63
C ASN A 8 7.75 -5.09 9.86
N ALA A 9 7.87 -3.76 9.83
CA ALA A 9 7.46 -2.90 10.93
C ALA A 9 5.94 -2.96 11.19
N ILE A 10 5.13 -2.99 10.13
CA ILE A 10 3.67 -3.08 10.22
C ILE A 10 3.23 -4.44 10.77
N LEU A 11 3.69 -5.54 10.16
CA LEU A 11 3.31 -6.89 10.57
C LEU A 11 3.75 -7.21 12.00
N ASN A 12 4.85 -6.62 12.47
CA ASN A 12 5.31 -6.78 13.85
C ASN A 12 4.43 -6.00 14.86
N ARG A 13 3.77 -4.91 14.44
CA ARG A 13 2.84 -4.15 15.29
C ARG A 13 1.43 -4.77 15.33
N GLU A 14 0.98 -5.30 14.21
CA GLU A 14 -0.42 -5.76 14.00
C GLU A 14 -0.59 -7.28 14.13
N GLY A 15 0.45 -7.99 14.60
CA GLY A 15 0.42 -9.44 14.74
C GLY A 15 -0.67 -9.94 15.69
N GLY A 16 -1.30 -11.05 15.31
CA GLY A 16 -2.28 -11.76 16.12
C GLY A 16 -3.71 -11.64 15.60
N TYR A 17 -4.51 -12.65 15.92
CA TYR A 17 -5.91 -12.70 15.56
C TYR A 17 -6.75 -11.85 16.52
N VAL A 18 -7.56 -10.96 15.96
CA VAL A 18 -8.54 -10.15 16.67
C VAL A 18 -9.90 -10.33 15.99
N ASN A 19 -10.93 -10.59 16.79
CA ASN A 19 -12.30 -10.63 16.33
C ASN A 19 -13.20 -10.10 17.45
N HIS A 20 -13.43 -8.79 17.43
CA HIS A 20 -14.27 -8.13 18.41
C HIS A 20 -15.70 -8.00 17.84
N PRO A 21 -16.76 -8.35 18.60
CA PRO A 21 -18.13 -8.33 18.12
C PRO A 21 -18.63 -6.94 17.67
N ASP A 22 -18.02 -5.88 18.20
CA ASP A 22 -18.32 -4.49 17.82
C ASP A 22 -17.47 -3.97 16.64
N ASP A 23 -16.51 -4.77 16.14
CA ASP A 23 -15.62 -4.35 15.07
C ASP A 23 -16.26 -4.54 13.69
N ARG A 24 -16.40 -3.44 12.96
CA ARG A 24 -16.96 -3.41 11.61
C ARG A 24 -16.07 -4.13 10.59
N GLY A 25 -14.78 -4.30 10.89
CA GLY A 25 -13.81 -4.99 10.04
C GLY A 25 -13.95 -6.51 10.03
N GLY A 26 -14.64 -7.08 11.03
CA GLY A 26 -14.75 -8.52 11.24
C GLY A 26 -13.41 -9.15 11.65
N PRO A 27 -13.29 -10.49 11.51
CA PRO A 27 -12.08 -11.21 11.89
C PRO A 27 -10.84 -10.65 11.17
N THR A 28 -9.83 -10.28 11.93
CA THR A 28 -8.58 -9.67 11.43
C THR A 28 -7.39 -10.45 11.98
N ASN A 29 -6.38 -10.70 11.16
CA ASN A 29 -5.12 -11.29 11.60
C ASN A 29 -3.97 -10.66 10.82
N TRP A 30 -2.87 -10.33 11.49
CA TRP A 30 -1.73 -9.62 10.88
C TRP A 30 -2.13 -8.30 10.20
N GLY A 31 -3.12 -7.58 10.73
CA GLY A 31 -3.67 -6.37 10.10
C GLY A 31 -4.58 -6.61 8.88
N VAL A 32 -4.69 -7.85 8.41
CA VAL A 32 -5.51 -8.20 7.25
C VAL A 32 -6.90 -8.62 7.73
N THR A 33 -7.92 -7.88 7.30
CA THR A 33 -9.33 -8.23 7.55
C THR A 33 -9.75 -9.44 6.71
N GLU A 34 -10.75 -10.19 7.18
CA GLU A 34 -11.31 -11.32 6.42
C GLU A 34 -11.73 -10.91 5.01
N LYS A 35 -12.43 -9.78 4.86
CA LYS A 35 -12.85 -9.27 3.56
C LYS A 35 -11.68 -9.11 2.58
N VAL A 36 -10.57 -8.54 3.03
CA VAL A 36 -9.36 -8.37 2.21
C VAL A 36 -8.75 -9.73 1.89
N ALA A 37 -8.58 -10.61 2.89
CA ALA A 37 -8.04 -11.95 2.66
C ALA A 37 -8.84 -12.74 1.62
N ARG A 38 -10.18 -12.67 1.67
CA ARG A 38 -11.08 -13.32 0.70
C ARG A 38 -10.92 -12.73 -0.70
N ALA A 39 -10.75 -11.41 -0.82
CA ALA A 39 -10.50 -10.74 -2.10
C ALA A 39 -9.19 -11.20 -2.76
N HIS A 40 -8.19 -11.57 -1.95
CA HIS A 40 -6.93 -12.19 -2.37
C HIS A 40 -6.98 -13.72 -2.49
N GLY A 41 -8.18 -14.32 -2.43
CA GLY A 41 -8.38 -15.76 -2.63
C GLY A 41 -8.04 -16.65 -1.43
N TYR A 42 -7.68 -16.08 -0.28
CA TYR A 42 -7.52 -16.86 0.94
C TYR A 42 -8.90 -17.27 1.47
N ASN A 43 -9.17 -18.58 1.54
CA ASN A 43 -10.47 -19.13 1.99
C ASN A 43 -10.39 -19.89 3.33
N GLY A 44 -9.23 -19.88 3.98
CA GLY A 44 -9.05 -20.54 5.29
C GLY A 44 -9.64 -19.75 6.46
N ASP A 45 -9.65 -20.37 7.65
CA ASP A 45 -9.94 -19.67 8.91
C ASP A 45 -8.87 -18.58 9.12
N MET A 46 -9.30 -17.34 9.35
CA MET A 46 -8.40 -16.20 9.56
C MET A 46 -7.38 -16.40 10.68
N ARG A 47 -7.64 -17.26 11.67
CA ARG A 47 -6.64 -17.65 12.69
C ARG A 47 -5.41 -18.32 12.11
N ASN A 48 -5.58 -19.01 10.98
CA ASN A 48 -4.52 -19.73 10.27
C ASN A 48 -3.88 -18.90 9.16
N LEU A 49 -4.24 -17.62 9.01
CA LEU A 49 -3.57 -16.73 8.07
C LEU A 49 -2.11 -16.57 8.52
N THR A 50 -1.19 -17.03 7.68
CA THR A 50 0.24 -16.96 7.98
C THR A 50 0.77 -15.55 7.75
N ARG A 51 1.84 -15.19 8.46
CA ARG A 51 2.56 -13.93 8.23
C ARG A 51 2.97 -13.76 6.77
N GLN A 52 3.38 -14.84 6.11
CA GLN A 52 3.79 -14.82 4.71
C GLN A 52 2.61 -14.48 3.78
N GLN A 53 1.44 -15.09 3.98
CA GLN A 53 0.24 -14.75 3.22
C GLN A 53 -0.22 -13.31 3.48
N ALA A 54 -0.13 -12.84 4.72
CA ALA A 54 -0.43 -11.45 5.02
C ALA A 54 0.53 -10.50 4.29
N LEU A 55 1.83 -10.80 4.28
CA LEU A 55 2.83 -10.03 3.53
C LEU A 55 2.51 -9.99 2.03
N GLU A 56 2.15 -11.12 1.41
CA GLU A 56 1.77 -11.19 -0.01
C GLU A 56 0.57 -10.28 -0.31
N ILE A 57 -0.41 -10.23 0.59
CA ILE A 57 -1.57 -9.32 0.50
C ILE A 57 -1.13 -7.86 0.59
N TYR A 58 -0.27 -7.51 1.55
CA TYR A 58 0.25 -6.13 1.68
C TYR A 58 1.04 -5.72 0.44
N GLU A 59 1.90 -6.60 -0.08
CA GLU A 59 2.66 -6.34 -1.29
C GLU A 59 1.75 -6.12 -2.49
N ALA A 60 0.70 -6.94 -2.64
CA ALA A 60 -0.26 -6.79 -3.72
C ALA A 60 -1.01 -5.44 -3.64
N ASP A 61 -1.53 -5.07 -2.46
CA ASP A 61 -2.39 -3.90 -2.31
C ASP A 61 -1.63 -2.57 -2.18
N TYR A 62 -0.44 -2.58 -1.57
CA TYR A 62 0.28 -1.36 -1.21
C TYR A 62 1.62 -1.17 -1.92
N TRP A 63 2.08 -2.16 -2.70
CA TRP A 63 3.32 -2.05 -3.46
C TRP A 63 3.11 -2.25 -4.97
N TYR A 64 2.72 -3.45 -5.38
CA TYR A 64 2.60 -3.82 -6.80
C TYR A 64 1.33 -3.27 -7.46
N GLY A 65 0.19 -3.34 -6.77
CA GLY A 65 -1.09 -2.78 -7.24
C GLY A 65 -1.00 -1.29 -7.61
N PRO A 66 -0.48 -0.41 -6.73
CA PRO A 66 -0.27 1.00 -7.05
C PRO A 66 0.99 1.28 -7.87
N ARG A 67 1.72 0.23 -8.30
CA ARG A 67 2.96 0.30 -9.09
C ARG A 67 4.10 1.07 -8.44
N PHE A 68 4.20 1.04 -7.12
CA PHE A 68 5.32 1.67 -6.41
C PHE A 68 6.64 0.92 -6.64
N ASP A 69 6.61 -0.34 -7.09
CA ASP A 69 7.78 -1.04 -7.63
C ASP A 69 8.40 -0.30 -8.82
N GLN A 70 7.60 0.30 -9.70
CA GLN A 70 8.08 1.06 -10.85
C GLN A 70 8.69 2.41 -10.42
N VAL A 71 8.08 3.06 -9.43
CA VAL A 71 8.67 4.26 -8.80
C VAL A 71 10.00 3.89 -8.14
N ALA A 72 10.09 2.74 -7.47
CA ALA A 72 11.30 2.32 -6.78
C ALA A 72 12.50 2.09 -7.71
N ALA A 73 12.25 1.75 -8.98
CA ALA A 73 13.28 1.62 -10.00
C ALA A 73 13.92 2.97 -10.39
N VAL A 74 13.28 4.10 -10.05
CA VAL A 74 13.80 5.45 -10.30
C VAL A 74 14.30 6.06 -8.98
N PRO A 75 13.46 6.56 -8.04
CA PRO A 75 13.93 6.83 -6.68
C PRO A 75 13.26 5.90 -5.64
N PRO A 76 14.01 4.95 -5.05
CA PRO A 76 13.48 4.01 -4.05
C PRO A 76 12.93 4.70 -2.79
N VAL A 77 13.49 5.86 -2.43
CA VAL A 77 13.06 6.62 -1.25
C VAL A 77 11.66 7.20 -1.41
N ILE A 78 11.27 7.62 -2.62
CA ILE A 78 9.91 8.14 -2.87
C ILE A 78 8.90 6.99 -2.82
N ALA A 79 9.24 5.85 -3.42
CA ALA A 79 8.37 4.67 -3.36
C ALA A 79 8.10 4.22 -1.92
N ALA A 80 9.11 4.27 -1.05
CA ALA A 80 8.95 3.97 0.37
C ALA A 80 7.93 4.91 1.06
N GLU A 81 8.04 6.23 0.85
CA GLU A 81 7.11 7.22 1.43
C GLU A 81 5.69 7.09 0.88
N LEU A 82 5.55 6.81 -0.42
CA LEU A 82 4.25 6.54 -1.05
C LEU A 82 3.59 5.29 -0.45
N CYS A 83 4.36 4.24 -0.20
CA CYS A 83 3.91 3.00 0.42
C CYS A 83 3.46 3.22 1.87
N ASP A 84 4.30 3.83 2.71
CA ASP A 84 4.00 4.09 4.12
C ASP A 84 2.74 4.98 4.28
N THR A 85 2.63 6.05 3.49
CA THR A 85 1.44 6.88 3.46
C THR A 85 0.22 6.11 2.94
N GLY A 86 0.42 5.29 1.90
CA GLY A 86 -0.61 4.49 1.25
C GLY A 86 -1.23 3.45 2.17
N ILE A 87 -0.48 2.89 3.11
CA ILE A 87 -0.98 1.96 4.12
C ILE A 87 -1.98 2.63 5.06
N ASN A 88 -1.71 3.89 5.44
CA ASN A 88 -2.57 4.64 6.35
C ASN A 88 -3.79 5.28 5.64
N MET A 89 -3.63 5.72 4.38
CA MET A 89 -4.61 6.57 3.69
C MET A 89 -5.20 5.96 2.41
N GLY A 90 -4.73 4.79 1.99
CA GLY A 90 -4.99 4.22 0.68
C GLY A 90 -4.01 4.74 -0.39
N PRO A 91 -3.44 3.89 -1.27
CA PRO A 91 -2.36 4.28 -2.20
C PRO A 91 -2.69 5.41 -3.18
N SER A 92 -3.97 5.60 -3.52
CA SER A 92 -4.40 6.67 -4.44
C SER A 92 -4.15 8.07 -3.87
N VAL A 93 -4.23 8.24 -2.55
CA VAL A 93 -4.06 9.54 -1.88
C VAL A 93 -2.65 10.10 -2.06
N PRO A 94 -1.57 9.41 -1.63
CA PRO A 94 -0.21 9.90 -1.85
C PRO A 94 0.17 9.96 -3.32
N SER A 95 -0.36 9.07 -4.17
CA SER A 95 -0.14 9.11 -5.63
C SER A 95 -0.67 10.42 -6.25
N LYS A 96 -1.85 10.89 -5.86
CA LYS A 96 -2.40 12.19 -6.31
C LYS A 96 -1.55 13.36 -5.84
N TRP A 97 -1.06 13.32 -4.60
CA TRP A 97 -0.18 14.37 -4.09
C TRP A 97 1.13 14.40 -4.86
N PHE A 98 1.71 13.25 -5.13
CA PHE A 98 2.93 13.13 -5.92
C PHE A 98 2.77 13.70 -7.33
N GLN A 99 1.71 13.32 -8.05
CA GLN A 99 1.41 13.86 -9.39
C GLN A 99 1.24 15.40 -9.38
N ARG A 100 0.58 15.95 -8.35
CA ARG A 100 0.43 17.40 -8.16
C ARG A 100 1.77 18.09 -7.91
N TRP A 101 2.63 17.50 -7.09
CA TRP A 101 3.96 18.05 -6.80
C TRP A 101 4.87 18.04 -8.03
N LEU A 102 4.88 16.94 -8.80
CA LEU A 102 5.61 16.88 -10.07
C LEU A 102 5.13 17.98 -11.04
N THR A 103 3.81 18.13 -11.20
CA THR A 103 3.22 19.19 -12.01
C THR A 103 3.66 20.58 -11.55
N ALA A 104 3.65 20.85 -10.24
CA ALA A 104 4.11 22.13 -9.71
C ALA A 104 5.63 22.38 -9.93
N MET A 105 6.42 21.32 -10.10
CA MET A 105 7.87 21.37 -10.28
C MET A 105 8.32 21.17 -11.73
N ASN A 106 7.40 21.12 -12.70
CA ASN A 106 7.71 20.86 -14.12
C ASN A 106 8.21 22.09 -14.91
N ASP A 107 8.50 23.20 -14.20
CA ASP A 107 8.93 24.49 -14.77
C ASP A 107 7.95 25.03 -15.83
N GLY A 108 6.67 25.11 -15.47
CA GLY A 108 5.60 25.62 -16.33
C GLY A 108 5.41 24.77 -17.60
N GLY A 109 5.63 23.47 -17.49
CA GLY A 109 5.54 22.52 -18.60
C GLY A 109 6.82 22.36 -19.41
N ARG A 110 7.92 23.06 -19.09
CA ARG A 110 9.17 22.98 -19.86
C ARG A 110 9.89 21.63 -19.71
N LEU A 111 9.84 21.02 -18.52
CA LEU A 111 10.47 19.72 -18.27
C LEU A 111 9.60 18.57 -18.78
N TYR A 112 8.30 18.66 -18.53
CA TYR A 112 7.28 17.71 -18.97
C TYR A 112 5.88 18.34 -18.82
N PRO A 113 4.86 17.92 -19.59
CA PRO A 113 3.49 18.43 -19.45
C PRO A 113 2.89 18.20 -18.07
N ASP A 114 1.84 18.95 -17.74
CA ASP A 114 1.07 18.74 -16.51
C ASP A 114 0.51 17.31 -16.44
N LEU A 115 0.60 16.71 -15.26
CA LEU A 115 0.04 15.39 -15.01
C LEU A 115 -1.42 15.50 -14.60
N ILE A 116 -2.23 14.53 -15.01
CA ILE A 116 -3.56 14.33 -14.44
C ILE A 116 -3.37 13.72 -13.05
N ALA A 117 -3.89 14.39 -12.02
CA ALA A 117 -3.83 13.90 -10.64
C ALA A 117 -4.92 12.84 -10.37
N ASP A 118 -4.89 11.73 -11.11
CA ASP A 118 -5.87 10.64 -11.03
C ASP A 118 -5.56 9.62 -9.91
N GLY A 119 -4.34 9.63 -9.38
CA GLY A 119 -3.86 8.72 -8.35
C GLY A 119 -3.44 7.35 -8.86
N ASN A 120 -3.29 7.16 -10.17
CA ASN A 120 -2.75 5.95 -10.77
C ASN A 120 -1.32 6.24 -11.25
N ILE A 121 -0.35 5.43 -10.81
CA ILE A 121 0.99 5.48 -11.38
C ILE A 121 0.94 4.85 -12.79
N GLY A 122 1.40 5.60 -13.79
CA GLY A 122 1.33 5.23 -15.21
C GLY A 122 2.68 5.41 -15.93
N PRO A 123 2.75 4.99 -17.21
CA PRO A 123 3.89 5.28 -18.08
C PRO A 123 4.16 6.77 -18.26
#